data_AF-A0A950EGR1-F1
#
_entry.id   AF-A0A950EGR1-F1
#
_cell.length_a   1.000
_cell.length_b   1.000
_cell.length_c   1.000
_cell.angle_alpha   90.00
_cell.angle_beta   90.00
_cell.angle_gamma   90.00
#
_symmetry.space_group_name_H-M   'P 1'
#
loop_
_entity.id
_entity.type
_entity.pdbx_description
1 polymer ?
#
loop_
_entity_poly.entity_id
_entity_poly.type
_entity_poly.pdbx_seq_one_letter_code
_entity_poly.pdbx_strand_id
1 'polypeptide(L)'
;MAARLVAYYRVSTAKQGASGLGLEGQEAAVAAYAKSNNFILLRSYTEVETGKRSDRPELARALADCKLSRATLVIAKLDRLSRNVHFLSGLMESGVDFIACDNPHANRLTLHILAAVAEDEARRISERTKAALAAYKARG
;
A
#
# COMPACT_ATOMS: atom_id res chain seq x y z
N MET A 1 -22.15 15.50 -6.46
CA MET A 1 -22.01 14.04 -6.69
C MET A 1 -21.11 13.49 -5.59
N ALA A 2 -21.49 12.37 -4.97
CA ALA A 2 -20.62 11.67 -4.02
C ALA A 2 -19.35 11.18 -4.76
N ALA A 3 -18.17 11.39 -4.18
CA ALA A 3 -16.95 10.87 -4.79
C ALA A 3 -16.94 9.34 -4.68
N ARG A 4 -16.35 8.70 -5.69
CA ARG A 4 -16.35 7.25 -5.86
C ARG A 4 -15.02 6.69 -5.40
N LEU A 5 -15.05 5.59 -4.66
CA LEU A 5 -13.88 4.92 -4.14
C LEU A 5 -13.77 3.51 -4.71
N VAL A 6 -12.53 3.07 -4.92
CA VAL A 6 -12.19 1.67 -5.12
C VAL A 6 -11.26 1.27 -3.98
N ALA A 7 -11.63 0.25 -3.22
CA ALA A 7 -10.82 -0.21 -2.10
C ALA A 7 -9.77 -1.22 -2.54
N TYR A 8 -8.58 -1.12 -1.96
CA TYR A 8 -7.53 -2.11 -2.11
C TYR A 8 -7.07 -2.60 -0.74
N TYR A 9 -7.11 -3.92 -0.56
CA TYR A 9 -6.74 -4.62 0.65
C TYR A 9 -5.56 -5.54 0.38
N ARG A 10 -4.75 -5.79 1.41
CA ARG A 10 -3.63 -6.75 1.32
C ARG A 10 -3.59 -7.66 2.53
N VAL A 11 -3.36 -8.95 2.29
CA VAL A 11 -3.13 -9.96 3.32
C VAL A 11 -1.92 -10.84 2.97
N SER A 12 -1.10 -11.16 3.97
CA SER A 12 0.02 -12.10 3.86
C SER A 12 -0.46 -13.51 4.22
N THR A 13 -0.48 -14.42 3.24
CA THR A 13 -0.79 -15.89 3.32
C THR A 13 -1.60 -16.46 4.50
N ALA A 14 -2.70 -17.13 4.14
CA ALA A 14 -3.43 -18.23 4.81
C ALA A 14 -3.72 -18.13 6.32
N LYS A 15 -2.71 -18.04 7.20
CA LYS A 15 -2.92 -18.02 8.67
C LYS A 15 -3.49 -16.71 9.19
N GLN A 16 -3.28 -15.59 8.51
CA GLN A 16 -3.96 -14.32 8.84
C GLN A 16 -5.28 -14.12 8.11
N GLY A 17 -5.49 -14.82 6.98
CA GLY A 17 -6.82 -14.95 6.38
C GLY A 17 -7.79 -15.75 7.26
N ALA A 18 -7.26 -16.70 8.04
CA ALA A 18 -8.04 -17.55 8.93
C ALA A 18 -8.52 -16.87 10.23
N SER A 19 -7.94 -15.73 10.63
CA SER A 19 -8.34 -15.03 11.85
C SER A 19 -9.30 -13.84 11.63
N GLY A 20 -9.56 -13.42 10.39
CA GLY A 20 -10.48 -12.30 10.06
C GLY A 20 -9.96 -10.90 10.44
N LEU A 21 -9.28 -10.79 11.58
CA LEU A 21 -8.84 -9.56 12.23
C LEU A 21 -7.98 -8.62 11.36
N GLY A 22 -7.23 -9.17 10.40
CA GLY A 22 -6.37 -8.39 9.52
C GLY A 22 -7.10 -7.73 8.34
N LEU A 23 -8.12 -8.40 7.78
CA LEU A 23 -8.91 -7.92 6.63
C LEU A 23 -10.15 -7.16 7.10
N GLU A 24 -10.89 -7.71 8.07
CA GLU A 24 -12.06 -7.08 8.66
C GLU A 24 -11.72 -5.71 9.25
N GLY A 25 -10.55 -5.57 9.89
CA GLY A 25 -10.07 -4.28 10.38
C GLY A 25 -9.76 -3.27 9.27
N GLN A 26 -9.33 -3.74 8.09
CA GLN A 26 -9.13 -2.87 6.93
C GLN A 26 -10.46 -2.45 6.31
N GLU A 27 -11.37 -3.41 6.14
CA GLU A 27 -12.71 -3.17 5.61
C GLU A 27 -13.50 -2.23 6.51
N ALA A 28 -13.46 -2.43 7.83
CA ALA A 28 -14.11 -1.56 8.80
C ALA A 28 -13.56 -0.12 8.75
N ALA A 29 -12.23 0.04 8.63
CA ALA A 29 -11.62 1.36 8.51
C ALA A 29 -12.05 2.07 7.22
N VAL A 30 -12.04 1.37 6.09
CA VAL A 30 -12.47 1.92 4.79
C VAL A 30 -13.97 2.23 4.79
N ALA A 31 -14.80 1.34 5.34
CA ALA A 31 -16.25 1.53 5.43
C ALA A 31 -16.61 2.72 6.34
N ALA A 32 -15.95 2.85 7.50
CA ALA A 32 -16.12 3.99 8.39
C ALA A 32 -15.72 5.29 7.68
N TYR A 33 -14.57 5.30 7.00
CA TYR A 33 -14.09 6.47 6.27
C TYR A 33 -15.04 6.86 5.11
N ALA A 34 -15.51 5.89 4.33
CA ALA A 34 -16.44 6.12 3.24
C ALA A 34 -17.77 6.69 3.75
N LYS A 35 -18.30 6.14 4.84
CA LYS A 35 -19.54 6.61 5.48
C LYS A 35 -19.40 8.04 6.02
N SER A 36 -18.31 8.34 6.73
CA SER A 36 -18.07 9.67 7.31
C SER A 36 -17.90 10.78 6.27
N ASN A 37 -17.39 10.45 5.09
CA ASN A 37 -17.15 11.42 4.01
C ASN A 37 -18.18 11.36 2.87
N ASN A 38 -19.26 10.59 3.05
CA ASN A 38 -20.32 10.40 2.07
C ASN A 38 -19.81 9.93 0.70
N PHE A 39 -18.83 9.02 0.71
CA PHE A 39 -18.26 8.39 -0.48
C PHE A 39 -18.97 7.09 -0.82
N ILE A 40 -18.99 6.74 -2.11
CA ILE A 40 -19.55 5.49 -2.61
C ILE A 40 -18.42 4.52 -2.93
N LEU A 41 -18.38 3.40 -2.22
CA LEU A 41 -17.46 2.30 -2.55
C LEU A 41 -18.02 1.53 -3.76
N LEU A 42 -17.32 1.60 -4.90
CA LEU A 42 -17.74 0.92 -6.13
C LEU A 42 -17.35 -0.57 -6.11
N ARG A 43 -16.09 -0.83 -5.77
CA ARG A 43 -15.45 -2.15 -5.84
C ARG A 43 -14.35 -2.25 -4.81
N SER A 44 -14.03 -3.47 -4.42
CA SER A 44 -12.89 -3.81 -3.58
C SER A 44 -12.04 -4.89 -4.24
N TYR A 45 -10.74 -4.78 -4.04
CA TYR A 45 -9.73 -5.71 -4.52
C TYR A 45 -8.90 -6.18 -3.34
N THR A 46 -8.66 -7.49 -3.24
CA THR A 46 -7.88 -8.08 -2.14
C THR A 46 -6.69 -8.81 -2.72
N GLU A 47 -5.50 -8.29 -2.43
CA GLU A 47 -4.23 -8.90 -2.82
C GLU A 47 -3.77 -9.90 -1.77
N VAL A 48 -3.48 -11.13 -2.22
CA VAL A 48 -2.97 -12.21 -1.38
C VAL A 48 -1.50 -12.42 -1.70
N GLU A 49 -0.62 -11.80 -0.89
CA GLU A 49 0.82 -11.87 -1.11
C GLU A 49 1.40 -13.07 -0.35
N THR A 50 2.08 -13.96 -1.09
CA THR A 50 2.71 -15.16 -0.55
C THR A 50 4.23 -15.11 -0.78
N GLY A 51 5.00 -15.10 0.30
CA GLY A 51 6.46 -15.14 0.21
C GLY A 51 7.09 -14.03 -0.64
N LYS A 52 8.15 -14.38 -1.39
CA LYS A 52 9.04 -13.47 -2.14
C LYS A 52 8.46 -12.92 -3.46
N ARG A 53 7.22 -13.29 -3.85
CA ARG A 53 6.62 -12.81 -5.11
C ARG A 53 5.97 -11.45 -4.88
N SER A 54 6.42 -10.46 -5.66
CA SER A 54 6.01 -9.07 -5.59
C SER A 54 4.98 -8.69 -6.66
N ASP A 55 4.54 -9.66 -7.46
CA ASP A 55 3.57 -9.43 -8.53
C ASP A 55 2.21 -9.10 -7.91
N ARG A 56 1.64 -7.96 -8.31
CA ARG A 56 0.40 -7.39 -7.72
C ARG A 56 -0.68 -7.21 -8.78
N PRO A 57 -1.28 -8.30 -9.28
CA PRO A 57 -2.28 -8.22 -10.34
C PRO A 57 -3.57 -7.52 -9.88
N GLU A 58 -3.96 -7.65 -8.60
CA GLU A 58 -5.20 -7.05 -8.09
C GLU A 58 -5.06 -5.53 -7.93
N LEU A 59 -3.86 -5.05 -7.59
CA LEU A 59 -3.58 -3.61 -7.61
C LEU A 59 -3.71 -3.02 -9.02
N ALA A 60 -3.15 -3.70 -10.03
CA ALA A 60 -3.22 -3.22 -11.40
C ALA A 60 -4.67 -3.13 -11.89
N ARG A 61 -5.50 -4.11 -11.52
CA ARG A 61 -6.95 -4.11 -11.77
C ARG A 61 -7.65 -2.95 -11.04
N ALA A 62 -7.36 -2.75 -9.76
CA ALA A 62 -7.92 -1.64 -8.99
C ALA A 62 -7.60 -0.27 -9.62
N LEU A 63 -6.35 -0.07 -10.06
CA LEU A 63 -5.93 1.15 -10.74
C LEU A 63 -6.63 1.34 -12.09
N ALA A 64 -6.81 0.28 -12.87
CA ALA A 64 -7.55 0.34 -14.12
C ALA A 64 -9.03 0.72 -13.89
N ASP A 65 -9.68 0.12 -12.89
CA ASP A 65 -11.07 0.44 -12.54
C ASP A 65 -11.20 1.87 -11.99
N CYS A 66 -10.23 2.37 -11.22
CA CYS A 66 -10.17 3.77 -10.80
C CYS A 66 -10.14 4.72 -12.00
N LYS A 67 -9.29 4.43 -12.99
CA LYS A 67 -9.17 5.25 -14.21
C LYS A 67 -10.47 5.25 -15.02
N LEU A 68 -11.08 4.08 -15.18
CA LEU A 68 -12.32 3.92 -15.95
C LEU A 68 -13.51 4.65 -15.28
N SER A 69 -13.60 4.55 -13.95
CA SER A 69 -14.74 5.07 -13.18
C SER A 69 -14.55 6.48 -12.63
N ARG A 70 -13.37 7.10 -12.86
CA ARG A 70 -12.92 8.34 -12.21
C ARG A 70 -13.09 8.26 -10.68
N ALA A 71 -12.66 7.14 -10.12
CA ALA A 71 -12.69 6.87 -8.69
C ALA A 71 -11.30 7.04 -8.06
N THR A 72 -11.30 7.35 -6.76
CA THR A 72 -10.10 7.45 -5.94
C THR A 72 -9.79 6.09 -5.32
N LEU A 73 -8.52 5.68 -5.36
CA LEU A 73 -8.09 4.46 -4.69
C LEU A 73 -8.05 4.68 -3.18
N VAL A 74 -8.74 3.85 -2.40
CA VAL A 74 -8.72 3.92 -0.94
C VAL A 74 -8.05 2.68 -0.34
N ILE A 75 -7.26 2.90 0.70
CA ILE A 75 -6.67 1.84 1.51
C ILE A 75 -6.89 2.10 2.99
N ALA A 76 -6.78 1.06 3.81
CA ALA A 76 -6.89 1.20 5.25
C ALA A 76 -5.66 1.85 5.92
N LYS A 77 -4.44 1.41 5.56
CA LYS A 77 -3.20 1.90 6.19
C LYS A 77 -2.01 2.01 5.25
N LEU A 78 -1.25 3.09 5.40
CA LEU A 78 -0.11 3.46 4.57
C LEU A 78 1.17 2.69 4.96
N ASP A 79 1.27 2.19 6.20
CA ASP A 79 2.40 1.40 6.74
C ASP A 79 2.67 0.07 6.00
N ARG A 80 1.63 -0.47 5.34
CA ARG A 80 1.71 -1.66 4.49
C ARG A 80 2.26 -1.37 3.09
N LEU A 81 2.39 -0.10 2.73
CA LEU A 81 2.76 0.37 1.39
C LEU A 81 4.04 1.22 1.38
N SER A 82 4.31 1.99 2.43
CA SER A 82 5.49 2.86 2.53
C SER A 82 6.82 2.12 2.50
N ARG A 83 6.85 0.86 2.94
CA ARG A 83 8.06 0.02 2.88
C ARG A 83 8.40 -0.48 1.48
N ASN A 84 7.52 -0.27 0.50
CA ASN A 84 7.75 -0.66 -0.88
C ASN A 84 7.74 0.60 -1.76
N VAL A 85 8.91 1.20 -1.92
CA VAL A 85 9.15 2.38 -2.77
C VAL A 85 8.62 2.16 -4.19
N HIS A 86 8.76 0.95 -4.73
CA HIS A 86 8.29 0.60 -6.06
C HIS A 86 6.76 0.69 -6.19
N PHE A 87 6.03 0.36 -5.13
CA PHE A 87 4.59 0.52 -5.08
C PHE A 87 4.18 2.00 -5.03
N LEU A 88 4.84 2.80 -4.20
CA LEU A 88 4.55 4.24 -4.12
C LEU A 88 4.82 4.91 -5.48
N SER A 89 5.94 4.60 -6.14
CA SER A 89 6.23 5.10 -7.49
C SER A 89 5.14 4.70 -8.50
N GLY A 90 4.73 3.43 -8.51
CA GLY A 90 3.69 2.94 -9.41
C GLY A 90 2.32 3.61 -9.20
N LEU A 91 1.93 3.88 -7.95
CA LEU A 91 0.72 4.67 -7.68
C LEU A 91 0.85 6.09 -8.23
N MET A 92 2.00 6.72 -8.06
CA MET A 92 2.22 8.10 -8.49
C MET A 92 2.26 8.24 -10.01
N GLU A 93 2.85 7.26 -10.70
CA GLU A 93 2.86 7.15 -12.16
C GLU A 93 1.47 6.82 -12.72
N SER A 94 0.62 6.15 -11.95
CA SER A 94 -0.73 5.80 -12.39
C SER A 94 -1.60 7.03 -12.67
N GLY A 95 -1.35 8.16 -12.02
CA GLY A 95 -2.16 9.39 -12.12
C GLY A 95 -3.54 9.28 -11.46
N VAL A 96 -3.78 8.24 -10.66
CA VAL A 96 -5.01 8.02 -9.90
C VAL A 96 -4.88 8.68 -8.53
N ASP A 97 -5.92 9.41 -8.12
CA ASP A 97 -6.00 9.95 -6.76
C ASP A 97 -6.09 8.81 -5.76
N PHE A 98 -5.48 9.01 -4.60
CA PHE A 98 -5.38 7.98 -3.58
C PHE A 98 -5.61 8.55 -2.18
N ILE A 99 -6.23 7.76 -1.32
CA ILE A 99 -6.49 8.09 0.09
C ILE A 99 -6.09 6.92 0.98
N ALA A 100 -5.35 7.22 2.04
CA ALA A 100 -5.10 6.29 3.14
C ALA A 100 -5.95 6.67 4.35
N CYS A 101 -6.74 5.73 4.90
CA CYS A 101 -7.62 6.03 6.03
C CYS A 101 -6.85 6.43 7.30
N ASP A 102 -5.62 5.93 7.50
CA ASP A 102 -4.74 6.32 8.61
C ASP A 102 -4.01 7.65 8.39
N ASN A 103 -3.89 8.10 7.14
CA ASN A 103 -3.38 9.41 6.79
C ASN A 103 -4.21 10.05 5.66
N PRO A 104 -5.42 10.54 5.96
CA PRO A 104 -6.34 11.07 4.93
C PRO A 104 -5.83 12.31 4.20
N HIS A 105 -4.85 13.01 4.78
CA HIS A 105 -4.22 14.20 4.20
C HIS A 105 -2.93 13.88 3.44
N ALA A 106 -2.58 12.60 3.28
CA ALA A 106 -1.45 12.16 2.49
C ALA A 106 -1.66 12.56 1.02
N ASN A 107 -1.09 13.69 0.63
CA ASN A 107 -1.08 14.15 -0.75
C ASN A 107 0.15 13.61 -1.49
N ARG A 108 0.21 13.86 -2.80
CA ARG A 108 1.31 13.41 -3.67
C ARG A 108 2.69 13.85 -3.18
N LEU A 109 2.82 15.05 -2.59
CA LEU A 109 4.09 15.53 -2.03
C LEU A 109 4.51 14.69 -0.82
N THR A 110 3.60 14.46 0.12
CA THR A 110 3.85 13.61 1.29
C THR A 110 4.30 12.22 0.87
N LEU A 111 3.71 11.66 -0.19
CA LEU A 111 4.12 10.36 -0.74
C LEU A 111 5.54 10.39 -1.32
N HIS A 112 5.91 11.44 -2.08
CA HIS A 112 7.28 11.58 -2.61
C HIS A 112 8.32 11.63 -1.48
N ILE A 113 8.04 12.38 -0.42
CA ILE A 113 8.92 12.48 0.74
C ILE A 113 9.06 11.12 1.42
N LEU A 114 7.94 10.44 1.69
CA LEU A 114 7.95 9.12 2.32
C LEU A 114 8.67 8.06 1.47
N ALA A 115 8.48 8.10 0.15
CA ALA A 115 9.18 7.19 -0.78
C ALA A 115 10.70 7.42 -0.76
N ALA A 116 11.15 8.68 -0.80
CA ALA A 116 12.57 9.02 -0.74
C ALA A 116 13.21 8.61 0.59
N VAL A 117 12.51 8.81 1.71
CA VAL A 117 12.97 8.37 3.04
C VAL A 117 13.09 6.84 3.10
N ALA A 118 12.08 6.12 2.61
CA ALA A 118 12.10 4.66 2.60
C ALA A 118 13.22 4.08 1.71
N GLU A 119 13.52 4.73 0.57
CA GLU A 119 14.65 4.37 -0.30
C GLU A 119 16.00 4.56 0.42
N ASP A 120 16.20 5.69 1.08
CA ASP A 120 17.41 5.97 1.85
C ASP A 120 17.61 4.95 2.99
N GLU A 121 16.55 4.62 3.73
CA GLU A 121 16.58 3.61 4.79
C GLU A 121 16.96 2.23 4.26
N ALA A 122 16.33 1.79 3.15
CA ALA A 122 16.63 0.50 2.53
C ALA A 122 18.10 0.43 2.09
N ARG A 123 18.63 1.51 1.50
CA ARG A 123 20.03 1.63 1.11
C ARG A 123 20.97 1.53 2.31
N ARG A 124 20.71 2.28 3.40
CA ARG A 124 21.51 2.22 4.64
C ARG A 124 21.50 0.86 5.32
N ILE A 125 20.36 0.16 5.29
CA ILE A 125 20.28 -1.23 5.78
C ILE A 125 21.21 -2.12 4.93
N SER A 126 21.12 -2.04 3.61
CA SER A 126 21.97 -2.81 2.69
C SER A 126 23.46 -2.54 2.93
N GLU A 127 23.85 -1.27 3.04
CA GLU A 127 25.24 -0.85 3.32
C GLU A 127 25.76 -1.43 4.64
N ARG A 128 24.99 -1.32 5.73
CA ARG A 128 25.35 -1.89 7.04
C ARG A 128 25.47 -3.42 7.00
N THR A 129 24.55 -4.10 6.33
CA THR A 129 24.59 -5.56 6.19
C THR A 129 25.84 -6.01 5.42
N LYS A 130 26.19 -5.31 4.33
CA LYS A 130 27.41 -5.58 3.55
C LYS A 130 28.67 -5.34 4.39
N ALA A 131 28.74 -4.24 5.14
CA ALA A 131 29.86 -3.93 6.01
C ALA A 131 30.05 -5.00 7.11
N ALA A 132 28.95 -5.44 7.75
CA ALA A 132 28.98 -6.50 8.75
C ALA A 132 29.45 -7.85 8.17
N LEU A 133 28.96 -8.22 6.98
CA LEU A 133 29.39 -9.43 6.26
C LEU A 133 30.87 -9.38 5.87
N ALA A 134 31.36 -8.23 5.42
CA ALA A 134 32.77 -8.04 5.09
C ALA A 134 33.67 -8.18 6.33
N ALA A 135 33.27 -7.57 7.44
CA ALA A 135 33.99 -7.68 8.72
C ALA A 135 33.99 -9.12 9.27
N TYR A 136 32.90 -9.86 9.10
CA TYR A 136 32.82 -11.28 9.47
C TYR A 136 33.75 -12.14 8.61
N LYS A 137 33.77 -11.93 7.29
CA LYS A 137 34.66 -12.64 6.35
C LYS A 137 36.15 -12.36 6.58
N ALA A 138 36.51 -11.20 7.14
CA ALA A 138 37.91 -10.87 7.45
C ALA A 138 38.39 -11.45 8.78
N ARG A 139 37.48 -11.98 9.62
CA ARG A 139 37.77 -12.56 10.93
C ARG A 139 37.91 -14.09 10.92
N GLY A 140 37.70 -14.73 9.78
CA GLY A 140 37.94 -16.16 9.52
C GLY A 140 38.69 -16.32 8.21
#